data_AF-A0A969XAA2-F1
#
_entry.id   AF-A0A969XAA2-F1
#
_cell.length_a   1.000
_cell.length_b   1.000
_cell.length_c   1.000
_cell.angle_alpha   90.00
_cell.angle_beta   90.00
_cell.angle_gamma   90.00
#
_symmetry.space_group_name_H-M   'P 1'
#
loop_
_entity.id
_entity.type
_entity.pdbx_description
1 polymer ?
#
loop_
_entity_poly.entity_id
_entity_poly.type
_entity_poly.pdbx_seq_one_letter_code
_entity_poly.pdbx_strand_id
1 'polypeptide(L)'
;MNDYFAATKPTAHIKQPCEALGPRYSIQMVDMEQVICRDFGNGFSVEVSGTNTASIKKLATIYLWAGTQRIAKTLYDVPQCEIGDRVDELNKLTQEAGGKLL
;
A
#
# COMPACT_ATOMS: atom_id res chain seq x y z
N MET A 1 -22.83 1.19 -2.79
CA MET A 1 -21.49 0.57 -2.74
C MET A 1 -21.77 -0.91 -2.51
N ASN A 2 -21.79 -1.71 -3.58
CA ASN A 2 -22.40 -3.04 -3.55
C ASN A 2 -21.44 -4.08 -2.97
N ASP A 3 -21.96 -4.86 -2.03
CA ASP A 3 -21.40 -6.09 -1.48
C ASP A 3 -21.27 -7.18 -2.56
N TYR A 4 -20.12 -7.30 -3.24
CA TYR A 4 -19.91 -8.36 -4.26
C TYR A 4 -18.68 -9.26 -4.10
N PHE A 5 -17.93 -9.19 -3.01
CA PHE A 5 -16.88 -10.17 -2.77
C PHE A 5 -16.99 -10.66 -1.33
N ALA A 6 -17.32 -11.94 -1.15
CA ALA A 6 -16.99 -12.62 0.10
C ALA A 6 -15.52 -12.31 0.39
N ALA A 7 -15.25 -11.67 1.54
CA ALA A 7 -13.91 -11.24 1.92
C ALA A 7 -12.95 -12.43 1.78
N THR A 8 -12.17 -12.44 0.70
CA THR A 8 -11.18 -13.49 0.45
C THR A 8 -10.20 -13.43 1.60
N LYS A 9 -10.09 -14.54 2.34
CA LYS A 9 -9.18 -14.62 3.49
C LYS A 9 -7.77 -14.25 3.01
N PRO A 10 -7.04 -13.37 3.72
CA PRO A 10 -5.66 -13.05 3.33
C PRO A 10 -4.78 -14.30 3.30
N THR A 11 -4.01 -14.46 2.22
CA THR A 11 -3.06 -15.58 2.09
C THR A 11 -1.91 -15.43 3.09
N ALA A 12 -1.19 -16.51 3.37
CA ALA A 12 0.02 -16.43 4.18
C ALA A 12 1.09 -15.51 3.55
N HIS A 13 1.15 -15.47 2.21
CA HIS A 13 2.14 -14.71 1.45
C HIS A 13 2.02 -13.20 1.65
N ILE A 14 0.80 -12.66 1.81
CA ILE A 14 0.63 -11.23 2.09
C ILE A 14 0.56 -10.90 3.59
N LYS A 15 0.13 -11.86 4.43
CA LYS A 15 0.09 -11.69 5.88
C LYS A 15 1.47 -11.42 6.47
N GLN A 16 2.45 -12.25 6.13
CA GLN A 16 3.81 -12.12 6.65
C GLN A 16 4.44 -10.74 6.38
N PRO A 17 4.48 -10.22 5.14
CA PRO A 17 5.02 -8.88 4.89
C PRO A 17 4.17 -7.78 5.54
N CYS A 18 2.84 -7.90 5.58
CA CYS A 18 2.00 -6.91 6.25
C CYS A 18 2.29 -6.84 7.77
N GLU A 19 2.43 -7.99 8.42
CA GLU A 19 2.78 -8.08 9.84
C GLU A 19 4.18 -7.51 10.11
N ALA A 20 5.14 -7.79 9.23
CA ALA A 20 6.50 -7.26 9.33
C ALA A 20 6.56 -5.71 9.20
N LEU A 21 5.68 -5.11 8.39
CA LEU A 21 5.55 -3.66 8.26
C LEU A 21 4.91 -3.01 9.51
N GLY A 22 4.15 -3.77 10.30
CA GLY A 22 3.63 -3.38 11.59
C GLY A 22 2.15 -2.96 11.60
N PRO A 23 1.62 -2.59 12.78
CA PRO A 23 0.18 -2.51 13.04
C PRO A 23 -0.55 -1.36 12.34
N ARG A 24 0.18 -0.44 11.70
CA ARG A 24 -0.40 0.66 10.91
C ARG A 24 -0.80 0.24 9.50
N TYR A 25 -0.45 -0.99 9.10
CA TYR A 25 -0.78 -1.55 7.81
C TYR A 25 -1.97 -2.51 7.91
N SER A 26 -2.73 -2.59 6.83
CA SER A 26 -3.88 -3.48 6.70
C SER A 26 -3.88 -4.16 5.34
N ILE A 27 -4.57 -5.29 5.22
CA ILE A 27 -4.74 -5.97 3.93
C ILE A 27 -6.14 -5.66 3.39
N GLN A 28 -6.22 -5.24 2.14
CA GLN A 28 -7.47 -4.89 1.47
C GLN A 28 -7.58 -5.59 0.12
N MET A 29 -8.79 -5.67 -0.42
CA MET A 29 -9.05 -6.14 -1.78
C MET A 29 -9.22 -4.93 -2.70
N VAL A 30 -8.33 -4.77 -3.68
CA VAL A 30 -8.39 -3.73 -4.71
C VAL A 30 -8.21 -4.41 -6.07
N ASP A 31 -9.09 -4.15 -7.03
CA ASP A 31 -9.04 -4.69 -8.39
C ASP A 31 -8.77 -6.22 -8.46
N MET A 32 -9.44 -6.98 -7.60
CA MET A 32 -9.29 -8.44 -7.44
C MET A 32 -7.91 -8.92 -6.91
N GLU A 33 -7.06 -7.99 -6.46
CA GLU A 33 -5.78 -8.27 -5.79
C GLU A 33 -5.89 -8.02 -4.27
N GLN A 34 -5.24 -8.86 -3.46
CA GLN A 34 -4.96 -8.52 -2.06
C GLN A 34 -3.75 -7.60 -2.02
N VAL A 35 -3.91 -6.42 -1.45
CA VAL A 35 -2.89 -5.37 -1.38
C VAL A 35 -2.66 -4.95 0.08
N ILE A 36 -1.47 -4.42 0.37
CA ILE A 36 -1.15 -3.86 1.69
C ILE A 36 -1.43 -2.36 1.65
N CYS A 37 -2.25 -1.86 2.56
CA CYS A 37 -2.62 -0.44 2.62
C CYS A 37 -2.19 0.19 3.95
N ARG A 38 -1.91 1.49 3.93
CA ARG A 38 -1.72 2.30 5.14
C ARG A 38 -2.31 3.69 4.92
N ASP A 39 -3.15 4.12 5.85
CA ASP A 39 -3.64 5.51 5.93
C ASP A 39 -2.62 6.35 6.71
N PHE A 40 -2.29 7.54 6.19
CA PHE A 40 -1.38 8.48 6.83
C PHE A 40 -2.09 9.45 7.79
N GLY A 41 -3.43 9.49 7.78
CA GLY A 41 -4.24 10.34 8.65
C GLY A 41 -4.28 11.81 8.24
N ASN A 42 -3.78 12.14 7.05
CA ASN A 42 -3.70 13.51 6.51
C ASN A 42 -4.40 13.65 5.14
N GLY A 43 -5.32 12.73 4.82
CA GLY A 43 -6.00 12.68 3.52
C GLY A 43 -5.22 11.96 2.42
N PHE A 44 -4.02 11.44 2.74
CA PHE A 44 -3.26 10.55 1.88
C PHE A 44 -3.21 9.13 2.44
N SER A 45 -3.15 8.16 1.55
CA SER A 45 -2.94 6.75 1.89
C SER A 45 -2.04 6.10 0.86
N VAL A 46 -1.47 4.96 1.22
CA VAL A 46 -0.73 4.12 0.27
C VAL A 46 -1.40 2.78 0.09
N GLU A 47 -1.25 2.28 -1.13
CA GLU A 47 -1.55 0.92 -1.55
C GLU A 47 -0.27 0.29 -2.10
N VAL A 48 0.04 -0.94 -1.68
CA VAL A 48 1.20 -1.70 -2.11
C VAL A 48 0.74 -2.98 -2.82
N SER A 49 0.82 -2.95 -4.14
CA SER A 49 0.48 -4.06 -5.05
C SER A 49 1.71 -4.93 -5.32
N GLY A 50 1.48 -6.21 -5.68
CA GLY A 50 2.51 -7.18 -6.03
C GLY A 50 3.07 -7.97 -4.85
N THR A 51 2.54 -7.78 -3.64
CA THR A 51 3.04 -8.40 -2.39
C THR A 51 2.43 -9.77 -2.09
N ASN A 52 1.27 -10.11 -2.68
CA ASN A 52 0.67 -11.44 -2.56
C ASN A 52 1.38 -12.46 -3.47
N THR A 53 2.59 -12.85 -3.10
CA THR A 53 3.44 -13.74 -3.90
C THR A 53 4.37 -14.58 -3.04
N ALA A 54 4.71 -15.78 -3.50
CA ALA A 54 5.73 -16.62 -2.88
C ALA A 54 7.17 -16.18 -3.24
N SER A 55 7.34 -15.28 -4.23
CA SER A 55 8.66 -14.85 -4.70
C SER A 55 9.12 -13.59 -3.96
N ILE A 56 10.17 -13.73 -3.15
CA ILE A 56 10.83 -12.58 -2.49
C ILE A 56 11.51 -11.62 -3.48
N LYS A 57 11.76 -12.07 -4.72
CA LYS A 57 12.39 -11.26 -5.78
C LYS A 57 11.38 -10.41 -6.54
N LYS A 58 10.08 -10.67 -6.38
CA LYS A 58 9.06 -9.88 -7.05
C LYS A 58 9.04 -8.49 -6.43
N LEU A 59 9.15 -7.48 -7.30
CA LEU A 59 9.10 -6.08 -6.92
C LEU A 59 7.65 -5.64 -6.76
N ALA A 60 7.41 -4.74 -5.80
CA ALA A 60 6.13 -4.14 -5.52
C ALA A 60 5.96 -2.83 -6.30
N THR A 61 4.70 -2.43 -6.49
CA THR A 61 4.35 -1.08 -6.91
C THR A 61 3.61 -0.40 -5.76
N ILE A 62 4.05 0.80 -5.39
CA ILE A 62 3.42 1.61 -4.33
C ILE A 62 2.67 2.77 -4.98
N TYR A 63 1.37 2.82 -4.76
CA TYR A 63 0.52 3.94 -5.16
C TYR A 63 0.25 4.82 -3.95
N LEU A 64 0.60 6.10 -4.06
CA LEU A 64 0.19 7.14 -3.14
C LEU A 64 -1.14 7.72 -3.64
N TRP A 65 -2.18 7.58 -2.84
CA TRP A 65 -3.50 8.10 -3.09
C TRP A 65 -3.73 9.40 -2.33
N ALA A 66 -4.36 10.37 -3.00
CA ALA A 66 -4.94 11.56 -2.40
C ALA A 66 -6.47 11.40 -2.38
N GLY A 67 -7.04 11.19 -1.20
CA GLY A 67 -8.41 10.71 -1.06
C GLY A 67 -8.59 9.33 -1.71
N THR A 68 -9.79 9.06 -2.24
CA THR A 68 -10.15 7.74 -2.80
C THR A 68 -10.13 7.68 -4.33
N GLN A 69 -9.80 8.77 -5.01
CA GLN A 69 -10.01 8.90 -6.47
C GLN A 69 -8.77 9.29 -7.27
N ARG A 70 -7.72 9.82 -6.63
CA ARG A 70 -6.54 10.35 -7.34
C ARG A 70 -5.27 9.67 -6.87
N ILE A 71 -4.53 9.09 -7.80
CA ILE A 71 -3.13 8.71 -7.57
C ILE A 71 -2.29 9.99 -7.67
N ALA A 72 -1.65 10.37 -6.56
CA ALA A 72 -0.75 11.51 -6.48
C ALA A 72 0.66 11.14 -6.91
N LYS A 73 1.10 9.91 -6.64
CA LYS A 73 2.43 9.41 -7.02
C LYS A 73 2.44 7.89 -7.12
N THR A 74 3.30 7.36 -7.98
CA THR A 74 3.57 5.92 -8.07
C THR A 74 5.07 5.67 -7.95
N LEU A 75 5.44 4.67 -7.14
CA LEU A 75 6.79 4.12 -7.08
C LEU A 75 6.74 2.71 -7.68
N TYR A 76 7.47 2.51 -8.77
CA TYR A 76 7.61 1.20 -9.42
C TYR A 76 8.84 0.47 -8.91
N ASP A 77 8.89 -0.84 -9.16
CA ASP A 77 10.08 -1.67 -8.98
C ASP A 77 10.68 -1.63 -7.56
N VAL A 78 9.82 -1.53 -6.54
CA VAL A 78 10.26 -1.43 -5.14
C VAL A 78 10.58 -2.81 -4.58
N PRO A 79 11.82 -3.08 -4.12
CA PRO A 79 12.15 -4.32 -3.42
C PRO A 79 11.28 -4.49 -2.18
N GLN A 80 10.83 -5.73 -1.88
CA GLN A 80 9.92 -5.96 -0.75
C GLN A 80 10.51 -5.51 0.60
N CYS A 81 11.83 -5.61 0.77
CA CYS A 81 12.51 -5.16 1.98
C CYS A 81 12.57 -3.63 2.13
N GLU A 82 12.35 -2.86 1.07
CA GLU A 82 12.38 -1.39 1.10
C GLU A 82 10.98 -0.78 1.25
N ILE A 83 9.90 -1.57 1.20
CA ILE A 83 8.52 -1.05 1.21
C ILE A 83 8.28 -0.11 2.40
N GLY A 84 8.70 -0.50 3.60
CA GLY A 84 8.52 0.31 4.81
C GLY A 84 9.19 1.68 4.70
N ASP A 85 10.45 1.71 4.28
CA ASP A 85 11.24 2.93 4.13
C ASP A 85 10.63 3.85 3.07
N ARG A 86 10.24 3.31 1.90
CA ARG A 86 9.58 4.07 0.82
C ARG A 86 8.25 4.65 1.25
N VAL A 87 7.45 3.91 2.01
CA VAL A 87 6.18 4.39 2.56
C VAL A 87 6.41 5.51 3.57
N ASP A 88 7.42 5.41 4.42
CA ASP A 88 7.75 6.47 5.38
C ASP A 88 8.33 7.73 4.70
N GLU A 89 9.10 7.59 3.62
CA GLU A 89 9.49 8.71 2.74
C GLU A 89 8.27 9.43 2.16
N LEU A 90 7.30 8.68 1.60
CA LEU A 90 6.06 9.25 1.08
C LEU A 90 5.25 9.95 2.17
N ASN A 91 5.13 9.35 3.36
CA ASN A 91 4.44 9.98 4.48
C ASN A 91 5.07 11.32 4.85
N LYS A 92 6.40 11.38 5.03
CA LYS A 92 7.12 12.64 5.31
C LYS A 92 6.84 13.70 4.25
N LEU A 93 6.93 13.33 2.97
CA LEU A 93 6.64 14.24 1.85
C LEU A 93 5.21 14.81 1.91
N THR A 94 4.21 13.99 2.25
CA THR A 94 2.82 14.45 2.37
C THR A 94 2.59 15.41 3.55
N GLN A 95 3.37 15.27 4.63
CA GLN A 95 3.32 16.18 5.79
C GLN A 95 3.97 17.53 5.49
N GLU A 96 5.13 17.53 4.81
CA GLU A 96 5.89 18.74 4.49
C GLU A 96 5.25 19.58 3.37
N ALA A 97 4.70 18.92 2.35
CA ALA A 97 4.15 19.61 1.19
C ALA A 97 2.76 20.23 1.42
N GLY A 98 2.09 19.94 2.55
CA GLY A 98 0.68 20.26 2.76
C GLY A 98 -0.23 19.78 1.61
N GLY A 99 0.20 18.74 0.88
CA GLY A 99 -0.45 18.24 -0.33
C GLY A 99 -0.37 19.14 -1.58
N LYS A 100 0.34 20.27 -1.58
CA LYS A 100 0.37 21.20 -2.74
C LYS A 100 1.33 20.81 -3.87
N LEU A 101 2.25 19.89 -3.63
CA LEU A 101 3.32 19.50 -4.57
C LEU A 101 3.18 18.04 -5.08
N LEU A 102 2.07 17.37 -4.74
CA LEU A 102 1.74 15.98 -5.10
C LEU A 102 0.32 15.95 -5.69
#